data_AF-A0A8C9NLP9-F1
#
_entry.id   AF-A0A8C9NLP9-F1
#
_cell.length_a   1.000
_cell.length_b   1.000
_cell.length_c   1.000
_cell.angle_alpha   90.00
_cell.angle_beta   90.00
_cell.angle_gamma   90.00
#
_symmetry.space_group_name_H-M   'P 1'
#
loop_
_entity.id
_entity.type
_entity.pdbx_description
1 polymer ?
#
loop_
_entity_poly.entity_id
_entity_poly.type
_entity_poly.pdbx_seq_one_letter_code
_entity_poly.pdbx_strand_id
1 'polypeptide(L)' 'FLTSLTQQLKRSGMCSFSFRELCQRNTRKEAAATFYIFLVLKKQQVLKLQQPEPFADLTATAGPMFDRIR' A
#
# COMPACT_ATOMS: atom_id res chain seq x y z
N PHE A 1 0.03 -4.10 12.44
CA PHE A 1 0.58 -3.19 11.42
C PHE A 1 0.33 -3.68 10.00
N LEU A 2 0.86 -4.83 9.57
CA LEU A 2 0.57 -5.39 8.22
C LEU A 2 -0.93 -5.67 8.00
N THR A 3 -1.60 -6.19 9.04
CA THR A 3 -3.03 -6.55 9.00
C THR A 3 -3.97 -5.34 8.93
N SER A 4 -3.61 -4.20 9.53
CA SER A 4 -4.51 -3.03 9.50
C SER A 4 -4.53 -2.36 8.13
N LEU A 5 -3.38 -2.33 7.44
CA LEU A 5 -3.30 -1.83 6.07
C LEU A 5 -4.10 -2.72 5.13
N THR A 6 -3.85 -4.03 5.12
CA THR A 6 -4.60 -4.96 4.26
C THR A 6 -6.10 -4.95 4.59
N GLN A 7 -6.49 -4.78 5.84
CA GLN A 7 -7.89 -4.67 6.24
C GLN A 7 -8.51 -3.34 5.84
N GLN A 8 -7.78 -2.21 5.90
CA GLN A 8 -8.24 -0.93 5.34
C GLN A 8 -8.44 -1.03 3.83
N LEU A 9 -7.56 -1.74 3.12
CA LEU A 9 -7.68 -1.99 1.69
C LEU A 9 -8.86 -2.87 1.33
N LYS A 10 -9.13 -3.91 2.12
CA LYS A 10 -10.32 -4.76 1.93
C LYS A 10 -11.62 -4.00 2.25
N ARG A 11 -11.61 -3.11 3.25
CA ARG A 11 -12.80 -2.35 3.69
C ARG A 11 -13.17 -1.19 2.79
N SER A 12 -12.20 -0.57 2.12
CA SER A 12 -12.47 0.62 1.30
C SER A 12 -13.17 0.28 -0.02
N GLY A 13 -13.14 -0.97 -0.48
CA GLY A 13 -13.65 -1.35 -1.82
C GLY A 13 -12.94 -0.59 -2.96
N MET A 14 -11.89 0.17 -2.63
CA MET A 14 -11.17 1.02 -3.56
C MET A 14 -10.21 0.15 -4.37
N CYS A 15 -10.34 0.23 -5.69
CA CYS A 15 -9.47 -0.50 -6.62
C CYS A 15 -8.01 0.01 -6.56
N SER A 16 -7.79 1.23 -6.06
CA SER A 16 -6.49 1.88 -5.96
C SER A 16 -6.44 2.83 -4.75
N PHE A 17 -5.26 3.02 -4.16
CA PHE A 17 -5.04 3.97 -3.06
C PHE A 17 -3.72 4.72 -3.22
N SER A 18 -3.73 5.99 -2.81
CA SER A 18 -2.57 6.89 -2.79
C SER A 18 -1.73 6.67 -1.53
N PHE A 19 -0.43 6.50 -1.71
CA PHE A 19 0.52 6.44 -0.59
C PHE A 19 0.62 7.78 0.15
N ARG A 20 0.58 8.91 -0.58
CA ARG A 20 0.59 10.25 0.01
C ARG A 20 -0.63 10.48 0.92
N GLU A 21 -1.82 10.10 0.47
CA GLU A 21 -3.04 10.20 1.30
C GLU A 21 -2.94 9.34 2.56
N LEU A 22 -2.47 8.10 2.40
CA LEU A 22 -2.30 7.16 3.50
C LEU A 22 -1.30 7.67 4.57
N CYS A 23 -0.28 8.42 4.15
CA CYS A 23 0.75 8.96 5.04
C CYS A 23 0.49 10.40 5.51
N GLN A 24 -0.63 11.02 5.14
CA GLN A 24 -0.85 12.47 5.34
C GLN A 24 -0.73 12.92 6.81
N ARG A 25 -1.03 12.04 7.77
CA ARG A 25 -0.95 12.30 9.22
C ARG A 25 0.16 11.51 9.92
N ASN A 26 0.99 10.82 9.15
CA ASN A 26 2.03 9.95 9.68
C ASN A 26 3.31 10.74 9.96
N THR A 27 4.02 10.36 11.02
CA THR A 27 5.40 10.79 11.22
C THR A 27 6.32 10.21 10.13
N ARG A 28 7.51 10.79 9.96
CA ARG A 28 8.53 10.25 9.02
C ARG A 28 8.83 8.76 9.26
N LYS A 29 8.87 8.34 10.53
CA LYS A 29 9.11 6.94 10.92
C LYS A 29 7.97 6.03 10.46
N GLU A 30 6.72 6.44 10.68
CA GLU A 30 5.54 5.67 10.27
C GLU A 30 5.41 5.62 8.74
N ALA A 31 5.67 6.73 8.04
CA ALA A 31 5.67 6.75 6.59
C ALA A 31 6.73 5.79 5.99
N ALA A 32 7.94 5.78 6.54
CA ALA A 32 9.00 4.86 6.12
C ALA A 32 8.62 3.38 6.39
N ALA A 33 8.01 3.10 7.55
CA ALA A 33 7.53 1.76 7.87
C ALA A 33 6.41 1.30 6.90
N THR A 34 5.46 2.18 6.60
CA THR A 34 4.40 1.91 5.62
C THR A 34 4.97 1.68 4.22
N PHE A 35 5.97 2.46 3.81
CA PHE A 35 6.63 2.28 2.52
C PHE A 35 7.32 0.91 2.45
N TYR A 36 8.06 0.52 3.48
CA TYR A 36 8.67 -0.81 3.55
C TYR A 36 7.62 -1.93 3.47
N ILE A 37 6.50 -1.78 4.18
CA ILE A 37 5.37 -2.72 4.10
C ILE A 37 4.87 -2.84 2.65
N PHE A 38 4.71 -1.74 1.91
CA PHE A 38 4.30 -1.77 0.51
C PHE A 38 5.27 -2.57 -0.36
N LEU A 39 6.58 -2.41 -0.13
CA LEU A 39 7.60 -3.17 -0.85
C LEU A 39 7.50 -4.68 -0.57
N VAL A 40 7.26 -5.07 0.69
CA VAL A 40 7.03 -6.48 1.07
C VAL A 40 5.78 -7.03 0.40
N LEU A 41 4.66 -6.29 0.42
CA LEU A 41 3.40 -6.71 -0.19
C LEU A 41 3.50 -6.79 -1.72
N LYS A 42 4.27 -5.89 -2.35
CA LYS A 42 4.60 -5.98 -3.78
C LYS A 42 5.40 -7.24 -4.09
N LYS A 43 6.43 -7.53 -3.29
CA LYS A 43 7.24 -8.75 -3.43
C LYS A 43 6.39 -10.01 -3.33
N GLN A 44 5.38 -10.00 -2.46
CA GLN A 44 4.43 -11.11 -2.28
C GLN A 44 3.28 -11.12 -3.32
N GLN A 45 3.31 -10.22 -4.31
CA GLN A 45 2.27 -10.08 -5.34
C GLN A 45 0.86 -9.77 -4.78
N VAL A 46 0.81 -9.23 -3.58
CA VAL A 46 -0.43 -8.81 -2.92
C VAL A 46 -0.85 -7.47 -3.47
N LEU A 47 0.12 -6.57 -3.67
CA LEU A 47 -0.09 -5.26 -4.24
C LEU A 47 0.67 -5.10 -5.54
N LYS A 48 0.08 -4.38 -6.48
CA LYS A 48 0.78 -3.78 -7.62
C LYS A 48 1.03 -2.32 -7.28
N LEU A 49 2.26 -1.85 -7.42
CA LEU A 49 2.63 -0.46 -7.16
C LEU A 49 2.99 0.24 -8.47
N GLN A 50 2.44 1.42 -8.70
CA GLN A 50 2.72 2.28 -9.85
C GLN A 50 3.16 3.67 -9.41
N GLN A 51 4.21 4.17 -10.05
CA GLN A 51 4.77 5.51 -9.86
C GLN A 51 5.13 6.03 -11.26
N PRO A 52 4.37 6.99 -11.82
CA PRO A 52 4.53 7.39 -13.22
C PRO A 52 5.82 8.16 -13.49
N GLU A 53 6.32 8.89 -12.50
CA GLU A 53 7.54 9.71 -12.60
C GLU A 53 8.33 9.65 -11.29
N PRO A 54 9.64 9.95 -11.28
CA PRO A 54 10.45 9.96 -10.07
C PRO A 54 9.83 10.86 -8.98
N PHE A 55 9.67 10.32 -7.77
CA PHE A 55 9.08 11.00 -6.61
C PHE A 55 7.61 11.43 -6.77
N ALA A 56 6.95 11.07 -7.88
CA ALA A 56 5.50 11.15 -7.98
C ALA A 56 4.84 10.24 -6.94
N ASP A 57 3.56 10.47 -6.69
CA ASP A 57 2.81 9.66 -5.74
C ASP A 57 2.80 8.19 -6.13
N LEU A 58 2.89 7.33 -5.10
CA LEU A 58 2.90 5.89 -5.26
C LEU A 58 1.47 5.38 -5.11
N THR A 59 0.91 4.93 -6.22
CA THR A 59 -0.42 4.31 -6.21
C THR A 59 -0.26 2.80 -6.04
N ALA A 60 -1.16 2.21 -5.27
CA ALA A 60 -1.18 0.78 -5.03
C ALA A 60 -2.55 0.20 -5.42
N THR A 61 -2.55 -0.93 -6.11
CA THR A 61 -3.74 -1.66 -6.55
C THR A 61 -3.65 -3.13 -6.16
N ALA A 62 -4.78 -3.84 -6.19
CA ALA A 62 -4.83 -5.25 -5.85
C ALA A 62 -3.98 -6.10 -6.82
N GLY A 63 -3.11 -6.93 -6.25
CA GLY A 63 -2.35 -7.95 -6.95
C GLY A 63 -3.04 -9.31 -6.93
N PRO A 64 -2.52 -10.30 -7.67
CA PRO A 64 -3.12 -11.64 -7.78
C PRO A 64 -3.21 -12.40 -6.45
N MET A 65 -2.38 -12.04 -5.46
CA MET A 65 -2.39 -12.67 -4.13
C MET A 65 -3.20 -11.89 -3.09
N PHE A 66 -3.91 -10.82 -3.49
CA PHE A 66 -4.61 -9.93 -2.56
C PHE A 66 -5.65 -10.66 -1.70
N ASP A 67 -6.45 -11.54 -2.30
CA ASP A 67 -7.48 -12.32 -1.59
C ASP A 67 -6.92 -13.49 -0.77
N ARG A 68 -5.66 -13.86 -1.02
CA ARG A 68 -4.98 -14.97 -0.32
C ARG A 68 -4.31 -14.54 0.98
N ILE A 69 -4.24 -13.25 1.26
CA ILE A 69 -3.87 -12.77 2.60
C ILE A 69 -5.01 -13.13 3.56
N ARG A 70 -4.76 -14.13 4.40
CA ARG A 70 -5.55 -14.43 5.61
C ARG A 70 -5.22 -13.45 6.73
#